data_AF-A0A327PZS9-F1
#
_entry.id   AF-A0A327PZS9-F1
#
_cell.length_a   1.000
_cell.length_b   1.000
_cell.length_c   1.000
_cell.angle_alpha   90.00
_cell.angle_beta   90.00
_cell.angle_gamma   90.00
#
_symmetry.space_group_name_H-M   'P 1'
#
loop_
_entity.id
_entity.type
_entity.pdbx_description
1 polymer ?
#
loop_
_entity_poly.entity_id
_entity_poly.type
_entity_poly.pdbx_seq_one_letter_code
_entity_poly.pdbx_strand_id
1 'polypeptide(L)'
;MDGHIGHIVVIESLENEKLTGKEIYDDCISRQIEFRKSNLTHKYYSVNSKDQLFELLKLYIHTAEFYESGLLLHFEMHGADNQEGIILSNGELVKWTQLVEQLREINIKTKNRLYVSMATCFGRYMYLGVDPYKKAPYAAFISASVEVNGPEIVENFTILFENLIKSGNLIDSYLIMENYVSKFYYKDSKTVFEASFESIMNQLYGDEQLKAQILSEANKEVLLKTGVLLTDQEAEYVFKKALADMFERQYDAFKFNN
;
A
#
# COMPACT_ATOMS: atom_id res chain seq x y z
N MET A 1 -6.32 -4.45 -12.26
CA MET A 1 -7.04 -4.76 -11.01
C MET A 1 -8.47 -4.30 -11.16
N ASP A 2 -9.43 -4.93 -10.47
CA ASP A 2 -10.85 -4.57 -10.63
C ASP A 2 -11.22 -3.28 -9.86
N GLY A 3 -10.56 -2.99 -8.73
CA GLY A 3 -10.83 -1.80 -7.92
C GLY A 3 -12.15 -1.86 -7.17
N HIS A 4 -12.81 -3.01 -7.17
CA HIS A 4 -14.15 -3.16 -6.59
C HIS A 4 -14.08 -3.18 -5.07
N ILE A 5 -14.98 -2.41 -4.44
CA ILE A 5 -15.11 -2.34 -2.97
C ILE A 5 -16.54 -2.71 -2.60
N GLY A 6 -16.69 -3.64 -1.66
CA GLY A 6 -17.95 -3.98 -1.01
C GLY A 6 -18.04 -3.52 0.44
N HIS A 7 -16.88 -3.23 1.05
CA HIS A 7 -16.76 -2.97 2.48
C HIS A 7 -15.84 -1.79 2.75
N ILE A 8 -16.34 -0.78 3.46
CA ILE A 8 -15.58 0.41 3.85
C ILE A 8 -15.39 0.42 5.37
N VAL A 9 -14.18 0.64 5.82
CA VAL A 9 -13.87 0.75 7.25
C VAL A 9 -13.05 2.00 7.47
N VAL A 10 -13.60 2.93 8.25
CA VAL A 10 -12.90 4.13 8.69
C VAL A 10 -12.32 3.88 10.07
N ILE A 11 -11.02 4.12 10.22
CA ILE A 11 -10.27 3.96 11.46
C ILE A 11 -9.62 5.30 11.77
N GLU A 12 -10.06 5.94 12.85
CA GLU A 12 -9.60 7.27 13.25
C GLU A 12 -8.87 7.24 14.59
N SER A 13 -7.76 7.97 14.68
CA SER A 13 -7.01 8.21 15.91
C SER A 13 -6.56 9.67 16.00
N LEU A 14 -7.53 10.57 15.95
CA LEU A 14 -7.36 12.01 16.17
C LEU A 14 -8.06 12.38 17.49
N GLU A 15 -7.49 13.30 18.26
CA GLU A 15 -8.08 13.78 19.52
C GLU A 15 -7.73 15.25 19.73
N ASN A 16 -8.65 16.02 20.31
CA ASN A 16 -8.50 17.46 20.57
C ASN A 16 -8.32 18.35 19.32
N GLU A 17 -8.70 17.83 18.16
CA GLU A 17 -8.74 18.54 16.88
C GLU A 17 -10.00 18.17 16.09
N LYS A 18 -10.07 18.60 14.82
CA LYS A 18 -11.19 18.24 13.94
C LYS A 18 -11.11 16.75 13.61
N LEU A 19 -12.12 15.98 14.01
CA LEU A 19 -12.26 14.55 13.72
C LEU A 19 -12.71 14.35 12.27
N THR A 20 -11.77 14.51 11.33
CA THR A 20 -12.02 14.47 9.89
C THR A 20 -12.57 13.12 9.44
N GLY A 21 -12.08 12.01 10.01
CA GLY A 21 -12.59 10.68 9.70
C GLY A 21 -14.03 10.49 10.14
N LYS A 22 -14.39 10.98 11.33
CA LYS A 22 -15.77 10.96 11.81
C LYS A 22 -16.69 11.84 10.96
N GLU A 23 -16.24 13.03 10.61
CA GLU A 23 -16.97 13.95 9.73
C GLU A 23 -17.25 13.32 8.37
N ILE A 24 -16.22 12.81 7.68
CA ILE A 24 -16.38 12.14 6.38
C ILE A 24 -17.31 10.93 6.51
N TYR A 25 -17.18 10.16 7.60
CA TYR A 25 -18.05 9.00 7.81
C TYR A 25 -19.52 9.38 7.99
N ASP A 26 -19.81 10.30 8.90
CA ASP A 26 -21.18 10.70 9.24
C ASP A 26 -21.82 11.53 8.11
N ASP A 27 -21.07 12.45 7.52
CA ASP A 27 -21.62 13.44 6.58
C ASP A 27 -21.59 12.96 5.12
N CYS A 28 -20.69 12.03 4.77
CA CYS A 28 -20.59 11.47 3.42
C CYS A 28 -20.91 9.98 3.39
N ILE A 29 -20.10 9.12 4.04
CA ILE A 29 -20.16 7.67 3.82
C ILE A 29 -21.52 7.08 4.23
N SER A 30 -21.93 7.25 5.48
CA SER A 30 -23.20 6.71 5.99
C SER A 30 -24.39 7.27 5.22
N ARG A 31 -24.43 8.61 5.08
CA ARG A 31 -25.52 9.31 4.40
C ARG A 31 -25.68 8.90 2.94
N GLN A 32 -24.59 8.81 2.18
CA GLN A 32 -24.66 8.43 0.76
C GLN A 32 -25.07 6.97 0.59
N ILE A 33 -24.60 6.06 1.44
CA ILE A 33 -25.01 4.64 1.42
C ILE A 33 -26.52 4.52 1.71
N GLU A 34 -27.00 5.18 2.76
CA GLU A 34 -28.42 5.19 3.14
C GLU A 34 -29.30 5.82 2.05
N PHE A 35 -28.93 7.01 1.57
CA PHE A 35 -29.68 7.74 0.54
C PHE A 35 -29.79 6.94 -0.76
N ARG A 36 -28.71 6.27 -1.17
CA ARG A 36 -28.67 5.47 -2.41
C ARG A 36 -29.20 4.06 -2.23
N LYS A 37 -29.48 3.62 -1.00
CA LYS A 37 -29.77 2.21 -0.66
C LYS A 37 -28.70 1.27 -1.21
N SER A 38 -27.43 1.68 -1.06
CA SER A 38 -26.30 0.88 -1.53
C SER A 38 -26.12 -0.38 -0.68
N ASN A 39 -25.65 -1.45 -1.29
CA ASN A 39 -25.34 -2.71 -0.58
C ASN A 39 -23.95 -2.70 0.07
N LEU A 40 -23.19 -1.60 -0.06
CA LEU A 40 -21.90 -1.44 0.61
C LEU A 40 -22.08 -1.48 2.12
N THR A 41 -21.28 -2.31 2.78
CA THR A 41 -21.22 -2.25 4.24
C THR A 41 -20.20 -1.21 4.66
N HIS A 42 -20.44 -0.54 5.79
CA HIS A 42 -19.54 0.48 6.30
C HIS A 42 -19.45 0.42 7.82
N LYS A 43 -18.26 0.69 8.37
CA LYS A 43 -18.04 0.83 9.81
C LYS A 43 -17.06 1.96 10.11
N TYR A 44 -17.26 2.62 11.25
CA TYR A 44 -16.34 3.58 11.82
C TYR A 44 -15.82 3.07 13.17
N TYR A 45 -14.53 3.23 13.40
CA TYR A 45 -13.88 2.96 14.68
C TYR A 45 -13.00 4.14 15.07
N SER A 46 -13.15 4.58 16.32
CA SER A 46 -12.17 5.43 16.98
C SER A 46 -11.24 4.53 17.80
N VAL A 47 -9.94 4.65 17.58
CA VAL A 47 -8.90 3.92 18.32
C VAL A 47 -7.93 4.92 18.91
N ASN A 48 -7.56 4.75 20.17
CA ASN A 48 -6.72 5.70 20.90
C ASN A 48 -5.37 5.11 21.33
N SER A 49 -5.12 3.82 21.07
CA SER A 49 -3.88 3.16 21.46
C SER A 49 -3.49 2.09 20.46
N LYS A 50 -2.22 1.71 20.50
CA LYS A 50 -1.66 0.69 19.62
C LYS A 50 -2.34 -0.66 19.82
N ASP A 51 -2.63 -1.01 21.07
CA ASP A 51 -3.35 -2.24 21.39
C ASP A 51 -4.75 -2.23 20.78
N GLN A 52 -5.50 -1.13 20.91
CA GLN A 52 -6.83 -1.01 20.29
C GLN A 52 -6.77 -1.11 18.76
N LEU A 53 -5.80 -0.44 18.13
CA LEU A 53 -5.61 -0.54 16.68
C LEU A 53 -5.31 -1.98 16.26
N PHE A 54 -4.40 -2.67 16.96
CA PHE A 54 -4.01 -4.03 16.60
C PHE A 54 -5.08 -5.07 16.93
N GLU A 55 -5.86 -4.90 17.98
CA GLU A 55 -7.05 -5.73 18.22
C GLU A 55 -8.10 -5.53 17.12
N LEU A 56 -8.30 -4.30 16.65
CA LEU A 56 -9.17 -4.02 15.51
C LEU A 56 -8.64 -4.69 14.22
N LEU A 57 -7.36 -4.56 13.91
CA LEU A 57 -6.77 -5.21 12.73
C LEU A 57 -6.83 -6.74 12.85
N LYS A 58 -6.62 -7.31 14.04
CA LYS A 58 -6.82 -8.74 14.31
C LYS A 58 -8.26 -9.16 14.01
N LEU A 59 -9.26 -8.39 14.41
CA LEU A 59 -10.65 -8.69 14.06
C LEU A 59 -10.80 -8.83 12.53
N TYR A 60 -10.25 -7.88 11.76
CA TYR A 60 -10.30 -7.94 10.29
C TYR A 60 -9.47 -9.07 9.69
N ILE A 61 -8.37 -9.50 10.32
CA ILE A 61 -7.65 -10.72 9.96
C ILE A 61 -8.55 -11.94 10.13
N HIS A 62 -9.32 -12.02 11.21
CA HIS A 62 -10.19 -13.17 11.49
C HIS A 62 -11.43 -13.23 10.57
N THR A 63 -11.91 -12.08 10.09
CA THR A 63 -13.09 -12.01 9.20
C THR A 63 -12.74 -11.77 7.73
N ALA A 64 -11.45 -11.72 7.38
CA ALA A 64 -10.97 -11.33 6.05
C ALA A 64 -11.57 -12.15 4.90
N GLU A 65 -11.83 -13.44 5.13
CA GLU A 65 -12.40 -14.35 4.13
C GLU A 65 -13.81 -13.97 3.67
N PHE A 66 -14.54 -13.16 4.45
CA PHE A 66 -15.90 -12.71 4.12
C PHE A 66 -15.92 -11.45 3.24
N TYR A 67 -14.77 -10.85 2.93
CA TYR A 67 -14.68 -9.62 2.13
C TYR A 67 -14.30 -9.89 0.67
N GLU A 68 -14.96 -10.85 0.02
CA GLU A 68 -14.68 -11.24 -1.37
C GLU A 68 -14.96 -10.13 -2.39
N SER A 69 -15.82 -9.17 -2.05
CA SER A 69 -16.15 -7.99 -2.85
C SER A 69 -15.19 -6.81 -2.63
N GLY A 70 -14.11 -7.00 -1.87
CA GLY A 70 -13.09 -5.99 -1.62
C GLY A 70 -13.31 -5.20 -0.33
N LEU A 71 -12.21 -5.01 0.40
CA LEU A 71 -12.16 -4.30 1.68
C LEU A 71 -11.31 -3.04 1.52
N LEU A 72 -11.88 -1.88 1.83
CA LEU A 72 -11.16 -0.62 1.96
C LEU A 72 -10.98 -0.27 3.44
N LEU A 73 -9.73 -0.25 3.90
CA LEU A 73 -9.35 0.34 5.17
C LEU A 73 -8.90 1.79 4.96
N HIS A 74 -9.63 2.73 5.55
CA HIS A 74 -9.31 4.14 5.54
C HIS A 74 -8.78 4.58 6.90
N PHE A 75 -7.56 5.13 6.93
CA PHE A 75 -6.89 5.60 8.15
C PHE A 75 -6.90 7.12 8.22
N GLU A 76 -7.35 7.65 9.35
CA GLU A 76 -7.43 9.07 9.71
C GLU A 76 -6.61 9.30 10.98
N MET A 77 -5.33 9.61 10.78
CA MET A 77 -4.29 9.58 11.82
C MET A 77 -3.14 10.52 11.45
N HIS A 78 -2.37 10.97 12.44
CA HIS A 78 -1.14 11.71 12.18
C HIS A 78 -0.02 10.81 11.65
N GLY A 79 0.84 11.40 10.81
CA GLY A 79 2.11 10.80 10.42
C GLY A 79 3.20 11.24 11.39
N ALA A 80 4.18 10.37 11.64
CA ALA A 80 5.36 10.76 12.40
C ALA A 80 6.26 11.68 11.55
N ASP A 81 6.77 12.77 12.13
CA ASP A 81 7.66 13.72 11.45
C ASP A 81 8.94 13.06 10.89
N ASN A 82 9.40 12.02 11.57
CA ASN A 82 10.55 11.21 11.15
C ASN A 82 10.21 10.16 10.08
N GLN A 83 8.96 10.14 9.58
CA GLN A 83 8.47 9.28 8.52
C GLN A 83 8.52 7.77 8.84
N GLU A 84 8.70 7.39 10.12
CA GLU A 84 8.82 5.98 10.52
C GLU A 84 7.46 5.26 10.67
N GLY A 85 6.35 6.00 10.72
CA GLY A 85 5.04 5.43 11.03
C GLY A 85 3.91 6.44 11.17
N ILE A 86 2.82 5.98 11.78
CA ILE A 86 1.69 6.79 12.24
C ILE A 86 1.78 7.03 13.74
N ILE A 87 1.29 8.20 14.17
CA ILE A 87 1.13 8.57 15.57
C ILE A 87 -0.35 8.49 15.93
N LEU A 88 -0.67 7.78 17.01
CA LEU A 88 -2.02 7.67 17.55
C LEU A 88 -2.33 8.84 18.48
N SER A 89 -3.61 9.05 18.79
CA SER A 89 -4.05 10.15 19.65
C SER A 89 -3.42 10.14 21.05
N ASN A 90 -3.07 8.98 21.60
CA ASN A 90 -2.32 8.87 22.86
C ASN A 90 -0.80 9.12 22.74
N GLY A 91 -0.30 9.45 21.54
CA GLY A 91 1.11 9.70 21.24
C GLY A 91 1.93 8.44 20.93
N GLU A 92 1.34 7.25 20.90
CA GLU A 92 2.08 6.03 20.54
C GLU A 92 2.43 6.01 19.05
N LEU A 93 3.68 5.61 18.76
CA LEU A 93 4.16 5.36 17.39
C LEU A 93 3.86 3.92 16.96
N VAL A 94 3.18 3.78 15.83
CA VAL A 94 3.06 2.50 15.11
C VAL A 94 3.93 2.56 13.87
N LYS A 95 5.01 1.79 13.88
CA LYS A 95 5.97 1.77 12.76
C LYS A 95 5.34 1.16 11.51
N TRP A 96 5.78 1.60 10.34
CA TRP A 96 5.32 1.04 9.06
C TRP A 96 5.48 -0.47 8.98
N THR A 97 6.62 -1.01 9.45
CA THR A 97 6.86 -2.47 9.48
C THR A 97 5.81 -3.23 10.29
N GLN A 98 5.29 -2.63 11.37
CA GLN A 98 4.28 -3.26 12.22
C GLN A 98 2.90 -3.21 11.55
N LEU A 99 2.53 -2.06 10.97
CA LEU A 99 1.27 -1.89 10.25
C LEU A 99 1.21 -2.77 8.99
N VAL A 100 2.28 -2.77 8.18
CA VAL A 100 2.39 -3.54 6.95
C VAL A 100 2.23 -5.04 7.21
N GLU A 101 2.76 -5.57 8.31
CA GLU A 101 2.58 -6.99 8.62
C GLU A 101 1.13 -7.35 8.93
N GLN A 102 0.40 -6.49 9.66
CA GLN A 102 -1.03 -6.71 9.90
C GLN A 102 -1.83 -6.63 8.60
N LEU A 103 -1.57 -5.62 7.76
CA LEU A 103 -2.23 -5.47 6.45
C LEU A 103 -1.96 -6.68 5.54
N ARG A 104 -0.75 -7.24 5.59
CA ARG A 104 -0.36 -8.43 4.83
C ARG A 104 -1.20 -9.64 5.18
N GLU A 105 -1.38 -9.93 6.47
CA GLU A 105 -2.23 -11.03 6.92
C GLU A 105 -3.67 -10.87 6.43
N ILE A 106 -4.20 -9.64 6.46
CA ILE A 106 -5.52 -9.33 5.89
C ILE A 106 -5.52 -9.59 4.38
N ASN A 107 -4.55 -9.04 3.63
CA ASN A 107 -4.54 -9.12 2.17
C ASN A 107 -4.35 -10.54 1.62
N ILE A 108 -3.60 -11.37 2.33
CA ILE A 108 -3.49 -12.81 2.03
C ILE A 108 -4.88 -13.45 2.09
N LYS A 109 -5.62 -13.20 3.16
CA LYS A 109 -6.95 -13.81 3.39
C LYS A 109 -8.05 -13.21 2.50
N THR A 110 -7.95 -11.93 2.12
CA THR A 110 -8.85 -11.32 1.10
C THR A 110 -8.44 -11.67 -0.34
N LYS A 111 -7.36 -12.45 -0.53
CA LYS A 111 -6.84 -12.88 -1.83
C LYS A 111 -6.54 -11.69 -2.75
N ASN A 112 -5.73 -10.75 -2.25
CA ASN A 112 -5.37 -9.52 -2.94
C ASN A 112 -6.53 -8.55 -3.22
N ARG A 113 -7.48 -8.45 -2.28
CA ARG A 113 -8.62 -7.52 -2.37
C ARG A 113 -8.67 -6.55 -1.19
N LEU A 114 -7.53 -6.35 -0.52
CA LEU A 114 -7.38 -5.29 0.46
C LEU A 114 -6.89 -4.02 -0.23
N TYR A 115 -7.62 -2.94 -0.03
CA TYR A 115 -7.27 -1.59 -0.44
C TYR A 115 -7.07 -0.73 0.79
N VAL A 116 -6.13 0.20 0.73
CA VAL A 116 -5.80 1.09 1.84
C VAL A 116 -5.92 2.52 1.37
N SER A 117 -6.54 3.39 2.15
CA SER A 117 -6.44 4.83 1.95
C SER A 117 -6.03 5.50 3.25
N MET A 118 -5.18 6.53 3.17
CA MET A 118 -4.62 7.19 4.34
C MET A 118 -4.75 8.70 4.18
N ALA A 119 -5.54 9.31 5.06
CA ALA A 119 -5.57 10.74 5.33
C ALA A 119 -4.49 11.09 6.37
N THR A 120 -3.24 10.79 6.04
CA THR A 120 -2.11 10.88 6.97
C THR A 120 -0.94 11.58 6.28
N CYS A 121 -0.35 12.58 6.95
CA CYS A 121 0.93 13.16 6.53
C CYS A 121 1.97 12.06 6.31
N PHE A 122 2.75 12.16 5.24
CA PHE A 122 3.82 11.18 4.93
C PHE A 122 3.37 9.72 4.83
N GLY A 123 2.07 9.44 4.64
CA GLY A 123 1.56 8.06 4.52
C GLY A 123 2.21 7.25 3.39
N ARG A 124 2.75 7.92 2.35
CA ARG A 124 3.48 7.25 1.27
C ARG A 124 4.66 6.43 1.78
N TYR A 125 5.31 6.82 2.87
CA TYR A 125 6.49 6.15 3.41
C TYR A 125 6.21 4.75 3.98
N MET A 126 4.95 4.30 4.00
CA MET A 126 4.58 2.92 4.28
C MET A 126 5.36 1.90 3.42
N TYR A 127 5.82 2.26 2.21
CA TYR A 127 6.68 1.39 1.40
C TYR A 127 7.97 0.93 2.12
N LEU A 128 8.47 1.73 3.08
CA LEU A 128 9.65 1.37 3.90
C LEU A 128 9.41 0.13 4.76
N GLY A 129 8.15 -0.22 5.05
CA GLY A 129 7.79 -1.44 5.76
C GLY A 129 7.66 -2.69 4.88
N VAL A 130 7.75 -2.55 3.55
CA VAL A 130 7.44 -3.62 2.59
C VAL A 130 8.67 -4.47 2.30
N ASP A 131 8.59 -5.74 2.67
CA ASP A 131 9.48 -6.79 2.16
C ASP A 131 8.96 -7.32 0.81
N PRO A 132 9.72 -7.15 -0.31
CA PRO A 132 9.32 -7.59 -1.64
C PRO A 132 9.37 -9.11 -1.84
N TYR A 133 9.96 -9.86 -0.91
CA TYR A 133 9.99 -11.33 -0.95
C TYR A 133 8.80 -11.97 -0.21
N LYS A 134 7.96 -11.16 0.43
CA LYS A 134 6.72 -11.59 1.08
C LYS A 134 5.50 -11.14 0.29
N LYS A 135 4.36 -11.83 0.42
CA LYS A 135 3.08 -11.50 -0.26
C LYS A 135 2.67 -10.04 -0.10
N ALA A 136 2.27 -9.33 -1.15
CA ALA A 136 1.99 -7.91 -1.08
C ALA A 136 1.01 -7.55 0.08
N PRO A 137 1.26 -6.49 0.86
CA PRO A 137 0.45 -6.17 2.02
C PRO A 137 -0.94 -5.58 1.69
N TYR A 138 -1.15 -5.15 0.45
CA TYR A 138 -2.40 -4.61 -0.07
C TYR A 138 -2.33 -4.64 -1.61
N ALA A 139 -3.49 -4.64 -2.26
CA ALA A 139 -3.61 -4.58 -3.71
C ALA A 139 -3.18 -3.20 -4.24
N ALA A 140 -3.69 -2.15 -3.60
CA ALA A 140 -3.33 -0.76 -3.88
C ALA A 140 -3.53 0.11 -2.65
N PHE A 141 -2.91 1.29 -2.65
CA PHE A 141 -3.09 2.27 -1.60
C PHE A 141 -3.16 3.72 -2.12
N ILE A 142 -3.88 4.57 -1.39
CA ILE A 142 -3.99 6.01 -1.61
C ILE A 142 -3.36 6.74 -0.41
N SER A 143 -2.38 7.61 -0.62
CA SER A 143 -1.70 8.32 0.49
C SER A 143 -1.03 9.62 0.02
N ALA A 144 -0.68 10.49 0.98
CA ALA A 144 0.08 11.70 0.73
C ALA A 144 1.59 11.49 0.93
N SER A 145 2.40 12.22 0.14
CA SER A 145 3.87 12.26 0.32
C SER A 145 4.34 13.41 1.22
N VAL A 146 3.42 14.31 1.55
CA VAL A 146 3.67 15.60 2.20
C VAL A 146 2.64 15.81 3.31
N GLU A 147 2.76 16.93 4.01
CA GLU A 147 1.74 17.38 4.95
C GLU A 147 0.42 17.72 4.25
N VAL A 148 -0.67 17.33 4.92
CA VAL A 148 -2.06 17.55 4.51
C VAL A 148 -2.79 18.19 5.69
N ASN A 149 -3.78 19.03 5.40
CA ASN A 149 -4.58 19.69 6.44
C ASN A 149 -6.03 19.18 6.42
N GLY A 150 -6.74 19.37 7.53
CA GLY A 150 -8.10 18.86 7.71
C GLY A 150 -9.09 19.27 6.62
N PRO A 151 -9.20 20.57 6.23
CA PRO A 151 -10.07 20.97 5.13
C PRO A 151 -9.78 20.26 3.80
N GLU A 152 -8.51 20.14 3.43
CA GLU A 152 -8.08 19.44 2.22
C GLU A 152 -8.44 17.94 2.28
N ILE A 153 -8.23 17.30 3.44
CA ILE A 153 -8.61 15.90 3.68
C ILE A 153 -10.12 15.71 3.45
N VAL A 154 -10.94 16.51 4.13
CA VAL A 154 -12.41 16.40 4.05
C VAL A 154 -12.89 16.61 2.63
N GLU A 155 -12.39 17.62 1.92
CA GLU A 155 -12.78 17.89 0.53
C GLU A 155 -12.43 16.71 -0.40
N ASN A 156 -11.17 16.27 -0.39
CA ASN A 156 -10.69 15.20 -1.27
C ASN A 156 -11.39 13.87 -0.98
N PHE A 157 -11.43 13.46 0.28
CA PHE A 157 -12.04 12.17 0.64
C PHE A 157 -13.55 12.18 0.54
N THR A 158 -14.23 13.33 0.66
CA THR A 158 -15.66 13.43 0.30
C THR A 158 -15.86 13.11 -1.17
N ILE A 159 -15.09 13.73 -2.08
CA ILE A 159 -15.16 13.43 -3.52
C ILE A 159 -14.89 11.95 -3.77
N LEU A 160 -13.87 11.38 -3.11
CA LEU A 160 -13.56 9.95 -3.22
C LEU A 160 -14.73 9.07 -2.77
N PHE A 161 -15.23 9.26 -1.55
CA PHE A 161 -16.25 8.36 -1.02
C PHE A 161 -17.60 8.52 -1.74
N GLU A 162 -18.00 9.73 -2.13
CA GLU A 162 -19.23 9.92 -2.91
C GLU A 162 -19.20 9.17 -4.24
N ASN A 163 -18.06 9.25 -4.95
CA ASN A 163 -17.90 8.56 -6.23
C ASN A 163 -17.73 7.05 -6.04
N LEU A 164 -17.02 6.62 -5.00
CA LEU A 164 -16.86 5.21 -4.66
C LEU A 164 -18.21 4.57 -4.36
N ILE A 165 -19.06 5.22 -3.57
CA ILE A 165 -20.38 4.70 -3.20
C ILE A 165 -21.31 4.63 -4.42
N LYS A 166 -21.12 5.54 -5.39
CA LYS A 166 -21.87 5.57 -6.63
C LYS A 166 -21.42 4.49 -7.64
N SER A 167 -20.11 4.28 -7.80
CA SER A 167 -19.55 3.36 -8.80
C SER A 167 -19.26 1.97 -8.28
N GLY A 168 -19.04 1.82 -6.97
CA GLY A 168 -18.48 0.62 -6.35
C GLY A 168 -17.00 0.38 -6.71
N ASN A 169 -16.31 1.38 -7.28
CA ASN A 169 -14.94 1.26 -7.77
C ASN A 169 -14.03 2.37 -7.20
N LEU A 170 -12.97 1.96 -6.49
CA LEU A 170 -12.01 2.88 -5.87
C LEU A 170 -11.11 3.59 -6.88
N ILE A 171 -10.74 2.91 -7.95
CA ILE A 171 -9.83 3.46 -8.96
C ILE A 171 -10.55 4.57 -9.73
N ASP A 172 -11.77 4.30 -10.20
CA ASP A 172 -12.59 5.30 -10.90
C ASP A 172 -12.85 6.52 -10.02
N SER A 173 -13.14 6.28 -8.74
CA SER A 173 -13.34 7.32 -7.75
C SER A 173 -12.08 8.17 -7.54
N TYR A 174 -10.92 7.53 -7.38
CA TYR A 174 -9.64 8.23 -7.24
C TYR A 174 -9.34 9.11 -8.45
N LEU A 175 -9.55 8.61 -9.67
CA LEU A 175 -9.30 9.38 -10.89
C LEU A 175 -10.19 10.64 -10.97
N ILE A 176 -11.40 10.58 -10.43
CA ILE A 176 -12.25 11.77 -10.31
C ILE A 176 -11.67 12.76 -9.30
N MET A 177 -11.26 12.29 -8.11
CA MET A 177 -10.64 13.12 -7.07
C MET A 177 -9.33 13.76 -7.54
N GLU A 178 -8.48 13.03 -8.25
CA GLU A 178 -7.17 13.50 -8.74
C GLU A 178 -7.28 14.75 -9.64
N ASN A 179 -8.38 14.87 -10.40
CA ASN A 179 -8.64 16.03 -11.24
C ASN A 179 -8.82 17.36 -10.47
N TYR A 180 -8.99 17.31 -9.14
CA TYR A 180 -9.19 18.48 -8.27
C TYR A 180 -7.89 18.93 -7.55
N VAL A 181 -6.71 18.61 -8.09
CA VAL A 181 -5.39 18.97 -7.50
C VAL A 181 -5.23 18.37 -6.10
N SER A 182 -5.29 17.04 -6.04
CA SER A 182 -5.08 16.28 -4.80
C SER A 182 -3.60 16.09 -4.48
N LYS A 183 -3.23 16.15 -3.19
CA LYS A 183 -1.92 15.68 -2.69
C LYS A 183 -1.89 14.17 -2.43
N PHE A 184 -3.01 13.48 -2.59
CA PHE A 184 -3.12 12.04 -2.40
C PHE A 184 -2.87 11.33 -3.73
N TYR A 185 -2.04 10.28 -3.68
CA TYR A 185 -1.64 9.51 -4.85
C TYR A 185 -2.09 8.07 -4.72
N TYR A 186 -2.64 7.53 -5.80
CA TYR A 186 -2.92 6.11 -5.94
C TYR A 186 -1.66 5.36 -6.39
N LYS A 187 -1.43 4.20 -5.76
CA LYS A 187 -0.36 3.28 -6.10
C LYS A 187 -0.85 1.84 -6.05
N ASP A 188 -0.89 1.23 -7.22
CA ASP A 188 -1.11 -0.20 -7.41
C ASP A 188 0.18 -0.97 -7.10
N SER A 189 0.15 -1.88 -6.12
CA SER A 189 1.37 -2.52 -5.60
C SER A 189 2.11 -3.30 -6.69
N LYS A 190 1.38 -3.97 -7.58
CA LYS A 190 1.95 -4.78 -8.65
C LYS A 190 2.58 -3.90 -9.73
N THR A 191 1.87 -2.87 -10.16
CA THR A 191 2.34 -1.92 -11.19
C THR A 191 3.56 -1.16 -10.70
N VAL A 192 3.56 -0.73 -9.43
CA VAL A 192 4.73 -0.07 -8.83
C VAL A 192 5.93 -1.01 -8.81
N PHE A 193 5.74 -2.28 -8.47
CA PHE A 193 6.80 -3.28 -8.53
C PHE A 193 7.35 -3.44 -9.96
N GLU A 194 6.48 -3.68 -10.94
CA GLU A 194 6.85 -3.87 -12.35
C GLU A 194 7.63 -2.65 -12.87
N ALA A 195 7.12 -1.43 -12.65
CA ALA A 195 7.78 -0.19 -13.06
C ALA A 195 9.12 0.05 -12.33
N SER A 196 9.20 -0.26 -11.04
CA SER A 196 10.45 -0.09 -10.28
C SER A 196 11.51 -1.08 -10.75
N PHE A 197 11.10 -2.33 -11.02
CA PHE A 197 11.99 -3.34 -11.56
C PHE A 197 12.46 -2.96 -12.96
N GLU A 198 11.56 -2.54 -13.84
CA GLU A 198 11.90 -2.07 -15.19
C GLU A 198 12.89 -0.89 -15.14
N SER A 199 12.69 0.07 -14.24
CA SER A 199 13.62 1.19 -14.05
C SER A 199 15.02 0.72 -13.66
N ILE A 200 15.12 -0.26 -12.74
CA ILE A 200 16.42 -0.85 -12.34
C ILE A 200 17.07 -1.55 -13.53
N MET A 201 16.30 -2.33 -14.28
CA MET A 201 16.81 -3.04 -15.47
C MET A 201 17.31 -2.07 -16.53
N ASN A 202 16.56 -1.00 -16.80
CA ASN A 202 16.96 0.04 -17.75
C ASN A 202 18.24 0.75 -17.31
N GLN A 203 18.40 1.03 -16.02
CA GLN A 203 19.64 1.60 -15.49
C GLN A 203 20.82 0.63 -15.64
N LEU A 204 20.63 -0.66 -15.29
CA LEU A 204 21.67 -1.68 -15.41
C LEU A 204 22.09 -1.95 -16.85
N TYR A 205 21.16 -1.92 -17.81
CA TYR A 205 21.48 -2.11 -19.22
C TYR A 205 21.95 -0.84 -19.93
N GLY A 206 21.55 0.35 -19.45
CA GLY A 206 21.96 1.64 -20.00
C GLY A 206 23.32 2.11 -19.51
N ASP A 207 23.80 1.59 -18.37
CA ASP A 207 25.10 1.91 -17.80
C ASP A 207 26.09 0.73 -17.99
N GLU A 208 26.79 0.74 -19.12
CA GLU A 208 27.79 -0.30 -19.45
C GLU A 208 28.90 -0.39 -18.40
N GLN A 209 29.26 0.71 -17.74
CA GLN A 209 30.31 0.70 -16.71
C GLN A 209 29.84 0.00 -15.45
N LEU A 210 28.64 0.34 -14.96
CA LEU A 210 28.04 -0.31 -13.79
C LEU A 210 27.88 -1.81 -14.02
N LYS A 211 27.36 -2.21 -15.20
CA LYS A 211 27.21 -3.61 -15.55
C LYS A 211 28.55 -4.34 -15.59
N ALA A 212 29.56 -3.76 -16.25
CA ALA A 212 30.90 -4.35 -16.33
C ALA A 212 31.53 -4.49 -14.93
N GLN A 213 31.32 -3.52 -14.05
CA GLN A 213 31.78 -3.58 -12.67
C GLN A 213 31.14 -4.75 -11.91
N ILE A 214 29.80 -4.88 -11.95
CA ILE A 214 29.08 -5.97 -11.29
C ILE A 214 29.55 -7.34 -11.80
N LEU A 215 29.69 -7.51 -13.12
CA LEU A 215 30.18 -8.75 -13.72
C LEU A 215 31.63 -9.05 -13.31
N SER A 216 32.50 -8.04 -13.25
CA SER A 216 33.89 -8.19 -12.83
C SER A 216 34.01 -8.61 -11.36
N GLU A 217 33.22 -8.02 -10.48
CA GLU A 217 33.17 -8.37 -9.05
C GLU A 217 32.66 -9.79 -8.84
N ALA A 218 31.58 -10.17 -9.54
CA ALA A 218 31.05 -11.54 -9.51
C ALA A 218 32.09 -12.56 -9.99
N ASN A 219 32.79 -12.29 -11.09
CA ASN A 219 33.84 -13.17 -11.61
C ASN A 219 35.02 -13.34 -10.65
N LYS A 220 35.43 -12.27 -9.96
CA LYS A 220 36.46 -12.37 -8.91
C LYS A 220 36.01 -13.30 -7.78
N GLU A 221 34.77 -13.21 -7.35
CA GLU A 221 34.24 -14.06 -6.29
C GLU A 221 34.15 -15.54 -6.72
N VAL A 222 33.71 -15.81 -7.95
CA VAL A 222 33.68 -17.17 -8.52
C VAL A 222 35.10 -17.74 -8.62
N LEU A 223 36.06 -16.97 -9.11
CA LEU A 223 37.46 -17.39 -9.18
C LEU A 223 38.02 -17.72 -7.80
N LEU A 224 37.75 -16.88 -6.79
CA LEU A 224 38.19 -17.10 -5.41
C LEU A 224 37.60 -18.38 -4.80
N LYS A 225 36.33 -18.71 -5.12
CA LYS A 225 35.63 -19.85 -4.54
C LYS A 225 35.86 -21.17 -5.27
N THR A 226 36.02 -21.12 -6.59
CA THR A 226 36.00 -22.31 -7.46
C THR A 226 37.30 -22.53 -8.22
N GLY A 227 38.18 -21.54 -8.30
CA GLY A 227 39.37 -21.55 -9.16
C GLY A 227 39.05 -21.38 -10.66
N VAL A 228 37.78 -21.19 -11.02
CA VAL A 228 37.33 -21.02 -12.41
C VAL A 228 37.04 -19.56 -12.69
N LEU A 229 37.52 -19.06 -13.84
CA LEU A 229 37.13 -17.77 -14.38
C LEU A 229 36.04 -17.98 -15.43
N LEU A 230 34.88 -17.34 -15.27
CA LEU A 230 33.84 -17.39 -16.30
C LEU A 230 34.28 -16.59 -17.52
N THR A 231 33.92 -17.07 -18.70
CA THR A 231 33.95 -16.27 -19.92
C THR A 231 32.92 -15.13 -19.85
N ASP A 232 33.09 -14.08 -20.66
CA ASP A 232 32.14 -12.98 -20.72
C ASP A 232 30.72 -13.45 -21.09
N GLN A 233 30.61 -14.46 -21.95
CA GLN A 233 29.33 -15.04 -22.33
C GLN A 233 28.65 -15.79 -21.17
N GLU A 234 29.42 -16.57 -20.40
CA GLU A 234 28.91 -17.28 -19.22
C GLU A 234 28.49 -16.30 -18.12
N ALA A 235 29.31 -15.28 -17.85
CA ALA A 235 29.01 -14.24 -16.88
C ALA A 235 27.72 -13.49 -17.24
N GLU A 236 27.55 -13.11 -18.51
CA GLU A 236 26.35 -12.46 -19.03
C GLU A 236 25.11 -13.36 -18.90
N TYR A 237 25.24 -14.65 -19.19
CA TYR A 237 24.13 -15.61 -19.06
C TYR A 237 23.70 -15.76 -17.60
N VAL A 238 24.65 -15.95 -16.68
CA VAL A 238 24.39 -16.08 -15.23
C VAL A 238 23.74 -14.81 -14.70
N PHE A 239 24.22 -13.64 -15.09
CA PHE A 239 23.66 -12.34 -14.68
C PHE A 239 22.20 -12.20 -15.11
N LYS A 240 21.89 -12.48 -16.39
CA LYS A 240 20.51 -12.45 -16.90
C LYS A 240 19.60 -13.44 -16.17
N LYS A 241 20.09 -14.66 -15.91
CA LYS A 241 19.33 -15.66 -15.19
C LYS A 241 19.06 -15.25 -13.74
N ALA A 242 20.04 -14.67 -13.06
CA ALA A 242 19.88 -14.16 -11.70
C ALA A 242 18.84 -13.04 -11.61
N LEU A 243 18.83 -12.11 -12.57
CA LEU A 243 17.83 -11.05 -12.65
C LEU A 243 16.42 -11.59 -12.94
N ALA A 244 16.30 -12.55 -13.87
CA ALA A 244 15.04 -13.21 -14.15
C ALA A 244 14.51 -13.97 -12.92
N ASP A 245 15.36 -14.72 -12.23
CA ASP A 245 14.98 -15.45 -11.02
C ASP A 245 14.59 -14.50 -9.87
N MET A 246 15.29 -13.37 -9.74
CA MET A 246 14.95 -12.32 -8.77
C MET A 246 13.57 -11.72 -9.08
N PHE A 247 13.30 -11.40 -10.34
CA PHE A 247 11.99 -10.91 -10.77
C PHE A 247 10.90 -11.92 -10.44
N GLU A 248 11.06 -13.18 -10.86
CA GLU A 248 10.05 -14.23 -10.65
C GLU A 248 9.73 -14.42 -9.17
N ARG A 249 10.77 -14.50 -8.32
CA ARG A 249 10.59 -14.66 -6.86
C ARG A 249 9.85 -13.50 -6.22
N GLN A 250 10.14 -12.26 -6.63
CA GLN A 250 9.45 -11.08 -6.11
C GLN A 250 8.05 -10.95 -6.72
N TYR A 251 7.87 -11.35 -7.97
CA TYR A 251 6.59 -11.35 -8.65
C TYR A 251 5.59 -12.33 -8.01
N ASP A 252 6.08 -13.42 -7.42
CA ASP A 252 5.27 -14.36 -6.65
C ASP A 252 4.60 -13.72 -5.43
N ALA A 253 5.10 -12.57 -4.93
CA ALA A 253 4.43 -11.79 -3.90
C ALA A 253 3.02 -11.31 -4.32
N PHE A 254 2.76 -11.21 -5.63
CA PHE A 254 1.49 -10.72 -6.19
C PHE A 254 0.56 -11.84 -6.67
N LYS A 255 0.96 -13.11 -6.55
CA LYS A 255 0.12 -14.26 -6.89
C LYS A 255 -0.63 -14.75 -5.66
N PHE A 256 -1.95 -14.62 -5.64
CA PHE A 256 -2.79 -14.99 -4.48
C PHE A 256 -3.72 -16.18 -4.76
N ASN A 257 -3.40 -16.98 -5.79
CA ASN A 257 -4.11 -18.21 -6.09
C ASN A 257 -3.61 -19.33 -5.14
N ASN A 258 -4.54 -20.23 -4.76
CA ASN A 258 -4.23 -21.47 -4.05
C ASN A 258 -3.43 -22.42 -4.94
#